data_AF-A0A954E054-F1
#
_entry.id   AF-A0A954E054-F1
#
_cell.length_a   1.000
_cell.length_b   1.000
_cell.length_c   1.000
_cell.angle_alpha   90.00
_cell.angle_beta   90.00
_cell.angle_gamma   90.00
#
_symmetry.space_group_name_H-M   'P 1'
#
loop_
_entity.id
_entity.type
_entity.pdbx_description
1 polymer ?
#
loop_
_entity_poly.entity_id
_entity_poly.type
_entity_poly.pdbx_seq_one_letter_code
_entity_poly.pdbx_strand_id
1 'polypeptide(L)'
;MTGVDAPEALLERAAGLGFTALVLADVDSTAGWIDFLKAAQRQAAEGRGVRPILGAELSDPSGEAGRVVALVENEVGFRNLNRLVSARQLGRDPGEHGADLGTPEADFDLVRAAVRYQEGLIYLVDHPRLLLGMMGRVDPTRVLAALSPAGHARGRRSTRVRRGETRNTHLARRAESSDTVPGTSVRDSHGAAAASSPLRRESR
;
A
#
# COMPACT_ATOMS: atom_id res chain seq x y z
N MET A 1 2.43 -3.59 10.96
CA MET A 1 1.81 -2.26 11.11
C MET A 1 2.70 -1.46 12.05
N THR A 2 3.12 -0.26 11.66
CA THR A 2 4.04 0.60 12.45
C THR A 2 3.33 1.91 12.80
N GLY A 3 2.34 1.84 13.68
CA GLY A 3 1.76 3.03 14.32
C GLY A 3 2.64 3.44 15.49
N VAL A 4 2.88 4.75 15.65
CA VAL A 4 3.81 5.26 16.67
C VAL A 4 3.05 5.71 17.91
N ASP A 5 2.02 6.55 17.74
CA ASP A 5 1.21 7.13 18.82
C ASP A 5 -0.26 7.25 18.42
N ALA A 6 -1.15 7.42 19.41
CA ALA A 6 -2.55 7.73 19.17
C ALA A 6 -2.73 9.13 18.57
N PRO A 7 -3.75 9.38 17.73
CA PRO A 7 -3.99 10.69 17.10
C PRO A 7 -4.07 11.86 18.10
N GLU A 8 -4.64 11.62 19.29
CA GLU A 8 -4.75 12.62 20.36
C GLU A 8 -3.38 13.07 20.88
N ALA A 9 -2.48 12.11 21.15
CA ALA A 9 -1.12 12.41 21.60
C ALA A 9 -0.30 13.15 20.53
N LEU A 10 -0.52 12.82 19.24
CA LEU A 10 0.12 13.53 18.12
C LEU A 10 -0.34 15.00 18.05
N LEU A 11 -1.63 15.26 18.23
CA LEU A 11 -2.19 16.61 18.25
C LEU A 11 -1.69 17.42 19.46
N GLU A 12 -1.66 16.81 20.66
CA GLU A 12 -1.11 17.46 21.85
C GLU A 12 0.35 17.84 21.65
N ARG A 13 1.14 16.92 21.09
CA ARG A 13 2.55 17.18 20.80
C ARG A 13 2.70 18.30 19.77
N ALA A 14 1.86 18.32 18.74
CA ALA A 14 1.89 19.38 17.73
C ALA A 14 1.55 20.75 18.33
N ALA A 15 0.54 20.81 19.20
CA ALA A 15 0.18 22.03 19.94
C ALA A 15 1.34 22.51 20.83
N GLY A 16 1.95 21.60 21.58
CA GLY A 16 3.11 21.91 22.44
C GLY A 16 4.36 22.38 21.68
N LEU A 17 4.49 22.01 20.40
CA LEU A 17 5.54 22.50 19.50
C LEU A 17 5.16 23.80 18.76
N GLY A 18 3.95 24.33 18.97
CA GLY A 18 3.48 25.55 18.32
C GLY A 18 3.02 25.36 16.87
N PHE A 19 2.75 24.13 16.43
CA PHE A 19 2.19 23.90 15.10
C PHE A 19 0.72 24.32 15.04
N THR A 20 0.35 24.96 13.92
CA THR A 20 -1.02 25.44 13.69
C THR A 20 -1.88 24.43 12.93
N ALA A 21 -1.26 23.46 12.28
CA ALA A 21 -1.94 22.39 11.56
C ALA A 21 -1.14 21.08 11.64
N LEU A 22 -1.86 19.96 11.53
CA LEU A 22 -1.27 18.62 11.50
C LEU A 22 -2.00 17.77 10.47
N VAL A 23 -1.23 17.01 9.69
CA VAL A 23 -1.75 16.02 8.75
C VAL A 23 -1.66 14.64 9.39
N LEU A 24 -2.74 13.85 9.33
CA LEU A 24 -2.66 12.40 9.52
C LEU A 24 -2.62 11.73 8.14
N ALA A 25 -1.53 11.00 7.86
CA ALA A 25 -1.31 10.32 6.58
C ALA A 25 -0.84 8.88 6.82
N ASP A 26 -1.79 7.99 7.11
CA ASP A 26 -1.52 6.55 7.23
C ASP A 26 -1.15 5.94 5.88
N VAL A 27 -0.33 4.88 5.90
CA VAL A 27 0.09 4.17 4.69
C VAL A 27 -1.08 3.38 4.10
N ASP A 28 -1.42 3.70 2.86
CA ASP A 28 -2.48 3.09 2.05
C ASP A 28 -3.83 3.00 2.79
N SER A 29 -4.12 3.94 3.70
CA SER A 29 -5.27 3.84 4.60
C SER A 29 -5.82 5.20 5.02
N THR A 30 -7.12 5.22 5.32
CA THR A 30 -7.84 6.36 5.92
C THR A 30 -8.42 6.00 7.30
N ALA A 31 -8.05 4.85 7.85
CA ALA A 31 -8.68 4.28 9.04
C ALA A 31 -8.57 5.18 10.28
N GLY A 32 -7.45 5.89 10.46
CA GLY A 32 -7.24 6.78 11.61
C GLY A 32 -7.99 8.11 11.55
N TRP A 33 -8.65 8.44 10.44
CA TRP A 33 -9.24 9.78 10.24
C TRP A 33 -10.33 10.13 11.24
N ILE A 34 -11.22 9.19 11.54
CA ILE A 34 -12.36 9.47 12.43
C ILE A 34 -11.87 9.78 13.85
N ASP A 35 -10.92 9.00 14.35
CA ASP A 35 -10.35 9.22 15.69
C ASP A 35 -9.53 10.51 15.74
N PHE A 36 -8.81 10.83 14.67
CA PHE A 36 -8.07 12.08 14.53
C PHE A 36 -8.97 13.31 14.54
N LEU A 37 -10.06 13.31 13.78
CA LEU A 37 -11.02 14.42 13.74
C LEU A 37 -11.72 14.59 15.10
N LYS A 38 -12.14 13.49 15.73
CA LYS A 38 -12.75 13.54 17.08
C LYS A 38 -11.78 14.11 18.10
N ALA A 39 -10.52 13.69 18.10
CA ALA A 39 -9.50 14.22 19.00
C ALA A 39 -9.24 15.71 18.77
N ALA A 40 -9.08 16.12 17.50
CA ALA A 40 -8.89 17.53 17.15
C ALA A 40 -10.09 18.39 17.57
N GLN A 41 -11.32 17.89 17.39
CA GLN A 41 -12.53 18.59 17.82
C GLN A 41 -12.58 18.78 19.35
N ARG A 42 -12.24 17.74 20.13
CA ARG A 42 -12.15 17.85 21.60
C ARG A 42 -11.14 18.90 22.03
N GLN A 43 -9.92 18.85 21.49
CA GLN A 43 -8.86 19.79 21.86
C GLN A 43 -9.15 21.23 21.43
N ALA A 44 -9.83 21.41 20.29
CA ALA A 44 -10.31 22.73 19.87
C ALA A 44 -11.33 23.31 20.86
N ALA A 45 -12.26 22.50 21.36
CA ALA A 45 -13.22 22.91 22.39
C ALA A 45 -12.54 23.28 23.72
N GLU A 46 -11.35 22.71 23.98
CA GLU A 46 -10.52 22.98 25.16
C GLU A 46 -9.54 24.16 24.97
N GLY A 47 -9.58 24.86 23.82
CA GLY A 47 -8.70 25.98 23.51
C GLY A 47 -7.27 25.60 23.11
N ARG A 48 -7.00 24.32 22.81
CA ARG A 48 -5.69 23.76 22.42
C ARG A 48 -5.68 23.24 20.98
N GLY A 49 -6.47 23.85 20.10
CA GLY A 49 -6.76 23.30 18.76
C GLY A 49 -5.62 23.43 17.75
N VAL A 50 -5.15 22.30 17.24
CA VAL A 50 -4.38 22.22 15.99
C VAL A 50 -5.34 21.91 14.85
N ARG A 51 -5.25 22.64 13.73
CA ARG A 51 -6.12 22.38 12.57
C ARG A 51 -5.82 20.99 11.98
N PRO A 52 -6.77 20.04 11.99
CA PRO A 52 -6.55 18.75 11.38
C PRO A 52 -6.61 18.87 9.84
N ILE A 53 -5.73 18.17 9.16
CA ILE A 53 -5.75 17.97 7.71
C ILE A 53 -5.77 16.47 7.45
N LEU A 54 -6.70 16.02 6.61
CA LEU A 54 -6.79 14.62 6.22
C LEU A 54 -5.85 14.32 5.07
N GLY A 55 -5.15 13.20 5.15
CA GLY A 55 -4.30 12.70 4.09
C GLY A 55 -4.08 11.20 4.15
N ALA A 56 -3.31 10.69 3.20
CA ALA A 56 -2.82 9.32 3.19
C ALA A 56 -1.45 9.27 2.49
N GLU A 57 -0.57 8.38 2.93
CA GLU A 57 0.65 8.04 2.20
C GLU A 57 0.36 6.86 1.28
N LEU A 58 0.55 7.04 -0.02
CA LEU A 58 0.30 6.00 -1.03
C LEU A 58 1.63 5.36 -1.42
N SER A 59 1.69 4.04 -1.30
CA SER A 59 2.81 3.22 -1.74
C SER A 59 2.60 2.69 -3.16
N ASP A 60 3.71 2.42 -3.84
CA ASP A 60 3.69 1.74 -5.14
C ASP A 60 3.62 0.21 -4.92
N PRO A 61 2.57 -0.50 -5.38
CA PRO A 61 2.44 -1.94 -5.17
C PRO A 61 3.51 -2.75 -5.90
N SER A 62 4.12 -2.21 -6.95
CA SER A 62 5.22 -2.87 -7.67
C SER A 62 6.51 -2.99 -6.84
N GLY A 63 6.59 -2.28 -5.70
CA GLY A 63 7.80 -2.19 -4.88
C GLY A 63 8.81 -1.15 -5.35
N GLU A 64 8.54 -0.47 -6.47
CA GLU A 64 9.34 0.65 -6.96
C GLU A 64 9.49 1.77 -5.92
N ALA A 65 10.61 2.47 -5.98
CA ALA A 65 10.92 3.51 -5.01
C ALA A 65 9.99 4.73 -5.15
N GLY A 66 9.65 5.32 -4.00
CA GLY A 66 8.89 6.55 -3.87
C GLY A 66 7.53 6.39 -3.20
N ARG A 67 7.03 7.52 -2.70
CA ARG A 67 5.74 7.67 -2.03
C ARG A 67 5.07 8.96 -2.49
N VAL A 68 3.74 8.94 -2.44
CA VAL A 68 2.91 10.13 -2.62
C VAL A 68 2.13 10.33 -1.33
N VAL A 69 2.33 11.45 -0.63
CA VAL A 69 1.41 11.87 0.43
C VAL A 69 0.35 12.75 -0.22
N ALA A 70 -0.90 12.30 -0.22
CA ALA A 70 -2.03 13.06 -0.73
C ALA A 70 -2.75 13.76 0.42
N LEU A 71 -2.95 15.08 0.29
CA LEU A 71 -3.62 15.95 1.25
C LEU A 71 -4.96 16.40 0.69
N VAL A 72 -6.00 16.36 1.53
CA VAL A 72 -7.34 16.82 1.17
C VAL A 72 -7.42 18.34 1.26
N GLU A 73 -7.68 19.00 0.13
CA GLU A 73 -7.91 20.45 0.04
C GLU A 73 -9.38 20.79 0.31
N ASN A 74 -10.30 19.97 -0.19
CA ASN A 74 -11.74 20.24 -0.17
C ASN A 74 -12.56 18.95 -0.21
N GLU A 75 -13.89 19.07 -0.26
CA GLU A 75 -14.81 17.93 -0.27
C GLU A 75 -14.64 17.01 -1.50
N VAL A 76 -14.29 17.57 -2.66
CA VAL A 76 -13.97 16.77 -3.87
C VAL A 76 -12.73 15.94 -3.61
N GLY A 77 -11.70 16.55 -3.03
CA GLY A 77 -10.48 15.89 -2.58
C GLY A 77 -10.76 14.77 -1.59
N PHE A 78 -11.65 14.98 -0.63
CA PHE A 78 -12.02 13.93 0.34
C PHE A 78 -12.56 12.68 -0.36
N ARG A 79 -13.48 12.85 -1.31
CA ARG A 79 -14.04 11.72 -2.09
C ARG A 79 -12.97 11.07 -2.95
N ASN A 80 -12.15 11.88 -3.60
CA ASN A 80 -11.08 11.40 -4.49
C ASN A 80 -9.98 10.67 -3.74
N LEU A 81 -9.61 11.10 -2.53
CA LEU A 81 -8.64 10.39 -1.71
C LEU A 81 -9.16 9.02 -1.25
N ASN A 82 -10.43 8.94 -0.86
CA ASN A 82 -11.04 7.64 -0.55
C ASN A 82 -11.02 6.72 -1.77
N ARG A 83 -11.39 7.21 -2.97
CA ARG A 83 -11.30 6.42 -4.21
C ARG A 83 -9.87 5.99 -4.53
N LEU A 84 -8.89 6.88 -4.36
CA LEU A 84 -7.47 6.58 -4.60
C LEU A 84 -6.95 5.50 -3.64
N VAL A 85 -7.26 5.61 -2.34
CA VAL A 85 -6.88 4.61 -1.34
C VAL A 85 -7.59 3.28 -1.60
N SER A 86 -8.89 3.29 -1.89
CA SER A 86 -9.63 2.09 -2.27
C SER A 86 -9.04 1.46 -3.54
N ALA A 87 -8.68 2.26 -4.53
CA ALA A 87 -8.08 1.76 -5.75
C ALA A 87 -6.73 1.07 -5.49
N ARG A 88 -5.92 1.68 -4.61
CA ARG A 88 -4.65 1.11 -4.17
C ARG A 88 -4.83 -0.21 -3.43
N GLN A 89 -5.86 -0.34 -2.60
CA GLN A 89 -6.16 -1.56 -1.84
C GLN A 89 -6.74 -2.67 -2.72
N LEU A 90 -7.58 -2.33 -3.69
CA LEU A 90 -8.24 -3.28 -4.58
C LEU A 90 -7.40 -3.65 -5.81
N GLY A 91 -6.35 -2.87 -6.12
CA GLY A 91 -5.55 -3.04 -7.33
C GLY A 91 -6.24 -2.57 -8.62
N ARG A 92 -7.34 -1.81 -8.52
CA ARG A 92 -8.22 -1.40 -9.65
C ARG A 92 -9.09 -0.19 -9.31
N ASP A 93 -9.88 0.32 -10.25
CA ASP A 93 -10.86 1.38 -9.93
C ASP A 93 -12.03 0.83 -9.09
N PRO A 94 -12.33 1.40 -7.90
CA PRO A 94 -13.50 1.00 -7.11
C PRO A 94 -14.86 1.27 -7.77
N GLY A 95 -14.93 2.08 -8.83
CA GLY A 95 -16.14 2.38 -9.59
C GLY A 95 -16.39 1.47 -10.80
N GLU A 96 -15.46 0.57 -11.15
CA GLU A 96 -15.62 -0.35 -12.28
C GLU A 96 -16.59 -1.49 -11.93
N HIS A 97 -17.64 -1.63 -12.73
CA HIS A 97 -18.68 -2.65 -12.55
C HIS A 97 -18.30 -3.94 -13.29
N GLY A 98 -18.60 -5.10 -12.69
CA GLY A 98 -18.38 -6.42 -13.32
C GLY A 98 -16.98 -7.01 -13.15
N ALA A 99 -16.13 -6.39 -12.34
CA ALA A 99 -14.78 -6.88 -12.09
C ALA A 99 -14.76 -7.95 -10.98
N ASP A 100 -14.27 -9.13 -11.30
CA ASP A 100 -14.06 -10.25 -10.36
C ASP A 100 -13.18 -9.80 -9.19
N LEU A 101 -13.63 -9.98 -7.95
CA LEU A 101 -12.86 -9.62 -6.74
C LEU A 101 -11.66 -10.56 -6.51
N GLY A 102 -11.50 -11.59 -7.35
CA GLY A 102 -10.36 -12.50 -7.34
C GLY A 102 -9.10 -11.88 -7.93
N THR A 103 -8.06 -11.76 -7.11
CA THR A 103 -6.68 -11.30 -7.39
C THR A 103 -6.44 -9.78 -7.37
N PRO A 104 -6.17 -9.20 -6.17
CA PRO A 104 -5.80 -7.81 -6.03
C PRO A 104 -4.31 -7.62 -6.31
N GLU A 105 -3.89 -7.46 -7.56
CA GLU A 105 -2.49 -7.07 -7.85
C GLU A 105 -2.21 -6.51 -9.26
N ALA A 106 -3.09 -6.65 -10.26
CA ALA A 106 -2.59 -6.61 -11.63
C ALA A 106 -2.57 -5.25 -12.40
N ASP A 107 -3.31 -4.20 -12.01
CA ASP A 107 -3.36 -2.96 -12.85
C ASP A 107 -3.30 -1.62 -12.08
N PHE A 108 -2.99 -1.61 -10.78
CA PHE A 108 -2.81 -0.34 -10.09
C PHE A 108 -1.47 0.31 -10.44
N ASP A 109 -1.53 1.40 -11.21
CA ASP A 109 -0.44 2.34 -11.41
C ASP A 109 -0.65 3.59 -10.55
N LEU A 110 0.29 3.86 -9.64
CA LEU A 110 0.20 4.95 -8.68
C LEU A 110 0.08 6.33 -9.35
N VAL A 111 0.85 6.57 -10.41
CA VAL A 111 0.88 7.86 -11.11
C VAL A 111 -0.44 8.08 -11.86
N ARG A 112 -0.90 7.07 -12.60
CA ARG A 112 -2.16 7.08 -13.35
C ARG A 112 -3.34 7.28 -12.40
N ALA A 113 -3.37 6.58 -11.27
CA ALA A 113 -4.43 6.72 -10.28
C ALA A 113 -4.42 8.10 -9.62
N ALA A 114 -3.24 8.64 -9.25
CA ALA A 114 -3.13 9.98 -8.70
C ALA A 114 -3.57 11.05 -9.71
N VAL A 115 -3.14 10.95 -10.97
CA VAL A 115 -3.59 11.87 -12.05
C VAL A 115 -5.11 11.81 -12.23
N ARG A 116 -5.71 10.61 -12.19
CA ARG A 116 -7.15 10.42 -12.34
C ARG A 116 -7.95 11.07 -11.21
N TYR A 117 -7.46 11.01 -9.97
CA TYR A 117 -8.15 11.48 -8.77
C TYR A 117 -7.61 12.83 -8.24
N GLN A 118 -6.87 13.59 -9.04
CA GLN A 118 -6.14 14.77 -8.58
C GLN A 118 -6.99 15.95 -8.07
N GLU A 119 -8.25 16.04 -8.49
CA GLU A 119 -9.08 17.19 -8.16
C GLU A 119 -9.31 17.29 -6.64
N GLY A 120 -9.01 18.47 -6.08
CA GLY A 120 -9.11 18.72 -4.64
C GLY A 120 -8.01 18.07 -3.81
N LEU A 121 -6.97 17.51 -4.44
CA LEU A 121 -5.80 16.96 -3.76
C LEU A 121 -4.55 17.82 -3.99
N ILE A 122 -3.70 17.83 -2.96
CA ILE A 122 -2.32 18.32 -3.02
C ILE A 122 -1.41 17.13 -2.73
N TYR A 123 -0.37 16.96 -3.53
CA TYR A 123 0.58 15.86 -3.43
C TYR A 123 1.93 16.34 -2.92
N LEU A 124 2.45 15.67 -1.90
CA LEU A 124 3.86 15.73 -1.52
C LEU A 124 4.54 14.46 -2.05
N VAL A 125 5.56 14.63 -2.89
CA VAL A 125 6.18 13.51 -3.62
C VAL A 125 7.67 13.47 -3.32
N ASP A 126 8.17 12.34 -2.83
CA ASP A 126 9.54 12.21 -2.31
C ASP A 126 10.56 11.66 -3.33
N HIS A 127 10.10 11.29 -4.53
CA HIS A 127 10.93 10.57 -5.50
C HIS A 127 10.82 11.12 -6.94
N PRO A 128 11.97 11.35 -7.64
CA PRO A 128 11.99 11.90 -9.00
C PRO A 128 11.18 11.12 -10.02
N ARG A 129 11.17 9.78 -9.95
CA ARG A 129 10.36 8.92 -10.85
C ARG A 129 8.88 9.33 -10.85
N LEU A 130 8.32 9.53 -9.66
CA LEU A 130 6.90 9.88 -9.48
C LEU A 130 6.65 11.33 -9.91
N LEU A 131 7.55 12.25 -9.56
CA LEU A 131 7.49 13.65 -10.01
C LEU A 131 7.48 13.74 -11.54
N LEU A 132 8.38 13.03 -12.23
CA LEU A 132 8.44 12.98 -13.68
C LEU A 132 7.20 12.35 -14.30
N GLY A 133 6.64 11.30 -13.67
CA GLY A 133 5.40 10.68 -14.12
C GLY A 133 4.17 11.59 -13.99
N MET A 134 4.17 12.50 -13.02
CA MET A 134 3.09 13.47 -12.80
C MET A 134 3.26 14.77 -13.59
N MET A 135 4.48 15.07 -14.04
CA MET A 135 4.79 16.30 -14.76
C MET A 135 3.94 16.43 -16.04
N GLY A 136 3.26 17.57 -16.19
CA GLY A 136 2.36 17.84 -17.32
C GLY A 136 1.03 17.08 -17.29
N ARG A 137 0.79 16.25 -16.25
CA ARG A 137 -0.45 15.49 -16.04
C ARG A 137 -1.21 15.91 -14.80
N VAL A 138 -0.50 16.48 -13.83
CA VAL A 138 -1.07 17.13 -12.65
C VAL A 138 -0.75 18.61 -12.69
N ASP A 139 -1.67 19.44 -12.20
CA ASP A 139 -1.40 20.87 -12.01
C ASP A 139 -0.11 21.07 -11.18
N PRO A 140 0.90 21.80 -11.67
CA PRO A 140 2.16 22.02 -10.95
C PRO A 140 1.98 22.64 -9.56
N THR A 141 0.93 23.44 -9.31
CA THR A 141 0.69 24.02 -7.99
C THR A 141 0.18 23.00 -6.98
N ARG A 142 -0.22 21.81 -7.43
CA ARG A 142 -0.70 20.71 -6.61
C ARG A 142 0.37 19.67 -6.33
N VAL A 143 1.56 19.75 -6.92
CA VAL A 143 2.65 18.78 -6.71
C VAL A 143 3.85 19.48 -6.09
N LEU A 144 4.14 19.11 -4.84
CA LEU A 144 5.28 19.62 -4.09
C LEU A 144 6.32 18.50 -3.92
N ALA A 145 7.58 18.81 -4.16
CA ALA A 145 8.67 17.86 -3.93
C ALA A 145 9.00 17.80 -2.42
N ALA A 146 8.80 16.64 -1.81
CA ALA A 146 9.16 16.36 -0.41
C ALA A 146 10.63 15.93 -0.32
N LEU A 147 11.54 16.87 -0.57
CA LEU A 147 12.98 16.60 -0.55
C LEU A 147 13.48 16.55 0.90
N SER A 148 13.59 15.35 1.46
CA SER A 148 14.32 15.17 2.72
C SER A 148 15.83 15.13 2.45
N PRO A 149 16.66 15.92 3.17
CA PRO A 149 18.12 15.82 3.11
C PRO A 149 18.63 14.39 3.36
N ALA A 150 17.93 13.61 4.19
CA ALA A 150 18.26 12.22 4.48
C ALA A 150 17.99 11.26 3.30
N GLY A 151 17.09 11.63 2.38
CA GLY A 151 16.78 10.86 1.17
C GLY A 151 17.88 10.96 0.11
N HIS A 152 18.60 12.09 0.06
CA HIS A 152 19.70 12.32 -0.90
C HIS A 152 21.02 11.60 -0.52
N ALA A 153 21.20 11.23 0.75
CA ALA A 153 22.45 10.61 1.22
C ALA A 153 22.71 9.18 0.67
N ARG A 154 21.72 8.55 0.02
CA ARG A 154 21.87 7.20 -0.56
C ARG A 154 22.62 7.16 -1.90
N GLY A 155 23.00 8.31 -2.45
CA GLY A 155 23.76 8.43 -3.71
C GLY A 155 25.25 8.06 -3.63
N ARG A 156 25.84 7.91 -2.43
CA ARG A 156 27.22 7.38 -2.30
C ARG A 156 27.16 5.85 -2.33
N ARG A 157 27.38 5.30 -3.53
CA ARG A 157 27.63 3.88 -3.83
C ARG A 157 28.23 3.13 -2.63
N SER A 158 27.38 2.37 -1.94
CA SER A 158 27.82 1.28 -1.06
C SER A 158 27.61 0.00 -1.84
N THR A 159 28.70 -0.65 -2.23
CA THR A 159 28.74 -1.98 -2.86
C THR A 159 28.35 -3.11 -1.90
N ARG A 160 27.65 -2.83 -0.80
CA ARG A 160 27.03 -3.88 0.00
C ARG A 160 25.72 -4.29 -0.65
N VAL A 161 25.75 -5.49 -1.23
CA VAL A 161 24.58 -6.33 -1.48
C VAL A 161 23.68 -6.26 -0.24
N ARG A 162 22.66 -5.39 -0.30
CA ARG A 162 21.62 -5.31 0.71
C ARG A 162 20.53 -6.27 0.25
N ARG A 163 20.60 -7.47 0.82
CA ARG A 163 19.51 -8.43 0.94
C ARG A 163 18.20 -7.67 1.14
N GLY A 164 17.24 -7.91 0.25
CA GLY A 164 15.97 -7.21 0.20
C GLY A 164 15.23 -7.30 1.53
N GLU A 165 15.10 -6.17 2.21
CA GLU A 165 14.13 -5.97 3.30
C GLU A 165 13.30 -4.74 2.93
N THR A 166 12.28 -5.00 2.12
CA THR A 166 11.12 -4.11 2.01
C THR A 166 10.40 -4.09 3.35
N ARG A 167 9.94 -2.91 3.79
CA ARG A 167 9.22 -2.70 5.06
C ARG A 167 7.85 -3.41 5.13
N ASN A 168 7.50 -4.21 4.12
CA ASN A 168 6.25 -4.97 3.98
C ASN A 168 6.56 -6.47 3.74
N THR A 169 7.28 -7.12 4.66
CA THR A 169 7.60 -8.56 4.56
C THR A 169 6.38 -9.49 4.60
N HIS A 170 5.21 -9.00 4.99
CA HIS A 170 3.99 -9.80 5.04
C HIS A 170 3.24 -9.89 3.70
N LEU A 171 3.44 -8.95 2.77
CA LEU A 171 2.75 -8.97 1.46
C LEU A 171 3.50 -9.83 0.43
N ALA A 172 4.83 -9.82 0.46
CA ALA A 172 5.65 -10.61 -0.46
C ALA A 172 5.49 -12.13 -0.29
N ARG A 173 5.09 -12.60 0.90
CA ARG A 173 5.04 -14.02 1.24
C ARG A 173 3.81 -14.76 0.69
N ARG A 174 2.82 -14.05 0.16
CA ARG A 174 1.60 -14.65 -0.39
C ARG A 174 1.68 -14.98 -1.89
N ALA A 175 2.65 -14.42 -2.61
CA ALA A 175 2.86 -14.70 -4.03
C ALA A 175 3.72 -15.96 -4.29
N GLU A 176 4.39 -16.52 -3.28
CA GLU A 176 5.32 -17.65 -3.45
C GLU A 176 4.74 -19.02 -3.06
N SER A 177 3.45 -19.13 -2.72
CA SER A 177 2.84 -20.41 -2.33
C SER A 177 1.68 -20.81 -3.24
N SER A 178 1.97 -21.04 -4.51
CA SER A 178 1.13 -21.85 -5.39
C SER A 178 1.98 -22.54 -6.44
N ASP A 179 2.69 -23.59 -6.02
CA ASP A 179 2.87 -24.80 -6.82
C ASP A 179 3.63 -25.84 -6.00
N THR A 180 3.00 -26.98 -5.74
CA THR A 180 3.52 -28.35 -5.89
C THR A 180 2.51 -29.30 -5.23
N VAL A 181 1.75 -30.03 -6.04
CA VAL A 181 1.03 -31.23 -5.61
C VAL A 181 2.03 -32.39 -5.64
N PRO A 182 2.33 -33.09 -4.53
CA PRO A 182 3.12 -34.32 -4.59
C PRO A 182 2.20 -35.51 -4.84
N GLY A 183 2.50 -36.24 -5.92
CA GLY A 183 1.85 -37.48 -6.30
C GLY A 183 1.97 -38.58 -5.25
N THR A 184 0.94 -39.40 -5.22
CA THR A 184 0.79 -40.63 -4.44
C THR A 184 1.86 -41.65 -4.84
N SER A 185 2.81 -41.92 -3.94
CA SER A 185 3.70 -43.09 -4.05
C SER A 185 3.18 -44.22 -3.15
N VAL A 186 2.62 -45.25 -3.77
CA VAL A 186 2.33 -46.55 -3.15
C VAL A 186 3.64 -47.21 -2.77
N ARG A 187 3.77 -47.66 -1.52
CA ARG A 187 4.93 -48.43 -1.04
C ARG A 187 4.67 -49.92 -1.23
N ASP A 188 5.61 -50.56 -1.92
CA ASP A 188 5.79 -51.99 -1.98
C ASP A 188 6.16 -52.57 -0.61
N SER A 189 5.50 -53.66 -0.23
CA SER A 189 5.96 -54.61 0.79
C SER A 189 6.31 -55.93 0.11
N HIS A 190 7.56 -56.37 0.32
CA HIS A 190 8.04 -57.70 -0.05
C HIS A 190 7.62 -58.73 1.00
N GLY A 191 7.19 -59.90 0.54
CA GLY A 191 7.13 -61.13 1.34
C GLY A 191 6.45 -62.30 0.60
N ALA A 192 7.27 -63.13 -0.06
CA ALA A 192 7.20 -64.61 -0.19
C ALA A 192 5.82 -65.32 -0.32
N ALA A 193 5.58 -66.35 -1.14
CA ALA A 193 6.36 -67.20 -2.02
C ALA A 193 5.38 -68.13 -2.79
N ALA A 194 5.91 -68.86 -3.78
CA ALA A 194 5.46 -70.16 -4.33
C ALA A 194 4.41 -70.22 -5.47
N ALA A 195 4.91 -70.65 -6.65
CA ALA A 195 4.43 -71.69 -7.59
C ALA A 195 2.90 -71.78 -7.86
N SER A 196 2.38 -71.74 -9.09
CA SER A 196 2.66 -72.70 -10.18
C SER A 196 1.74 -72.45 -11.40
N SER A 197 2.30 -72.63 -12.60
CA SER A 197 1.72 -73.04 -13.91
C SER A 197 0.60 -72.28 -14.67
N PRO A 198 0.56 -72.39 -16.02
CA PRO A 198 -0.14 -71.46 -16.93
C PRO A 198 -1.33 -72.08 -17.70
N LEU A 199 -1.87 -71.31 -18.66
CA LEU A 199 -2.95 -71.59 -19.65
C LEU A 199 -4.38 -71.25 -19.13
N ARG A 200 -5.30 -70.61 -19.85
CA ARG A 200 -5.65 -70.60 -21.30
C ARG A 200 -6.71 -69.48 -21.56
N ARG A 201 -6.78 -68.99 -22.82
CA ARG A 201 -7.96 -68.66 -23.70
C ARG A 201 -9.32 -68.32 -23.04
N GLU A 202 -10.23 -67.48 -23.54
CA GLU A 202 -10.55 -66.84 -24.84
C GLU A 202 -11.76 -65.90 -24.59
N SER A 203 -12.05 -65.00 -25.55
CA SER A 203 -13.35 -64.38 -25.91
C SER A 203 -14.59 -64.65 -25.03
N ARG A 204 -15.44 -63.67 -24.72
CA ARG A 204 -16.29 -62.93 -25.68
C ARG A 204 -17.12 -61.88 -24.93
#